data_AF-A0A0S3UD32-F1
#
_entry.id   AF-A0A0S3UD32-F1
#
_cell.length_a   1.000
_cell.length_b   1.000
_cell.length_c   1.000
_cell.angle_alpha   90.00
_cell.angle_beta   90.00
_cell.angle_gamma   90.00
#
_symmetry.space_group_name_H-M   'P 1'
#
loop_
_entity.id
_entity.type
_entity.pdbx_description
1 polymer ?
#
loop_
_entity_poly.entity_id
_entity_poly.type
_entity_poly.pdbx_seq_one_letter_code
_entity_poly.pdbx_strand_id
1 'polypeptide(L)'
;MQAFQISEAILLLFAIGGFSHAVSRLSVYSTIGLIARTPNTHVTLMNRVEGAYVIGSLADPLLFSWMIQRGTWRSAFWMIAGLMSIAVVLLIRTTLNDREAISTTEKPSFAQMGMLFHSPFVWVAMGSAALYGMLELGFKSWLPTFNSEVFRLPEDQSILFLSLFAGAIALSRFSTVYLHRFSWLTIQLTTWANVPNQ
;
A
#
# COMPACT_ATOMS: atom_id res chain seq x y z
N MET A 1 30.81 -12.10 -17.00
CA MET A 1 31.00 -11.25 -15.80
C MET A 1 30.06 -10.03 -15.80
N GLN A 2 29.98 -9.22 -16.87
CA GLN A 2 29.06 -8.06 -16.91
C GLN A 2 27.57 -8.41 -16.71
N ALA A 3 27.05 -9.45 -17.36
CA ALA A 3 25.64 -9.87 -17.18
C ALA A 3 25.32 -10.33 -15.75
N PHE A 4 26.30 -10.95 -15.07
CA PHE A 4 26.17 -11.37 -13.67
C PHE A 4 26.11 -10.16 -12.73
N GLN A 5 26.99 -9.17 -12.91
CA GLN A 5 26.97 -7.93 -12.13
C GLN A 5 25.68 -7.12 -12.30
N ILE A 6 25.09 -7.10 -13.51
CA ILE A 6 23.81 -6.43 -13.76
C ILE A 6 22.68 -7.12 -12.98
N SER A 7 22.67 -8.46 -12.93
CA SER A 7 21.64 -9.20 -12.19
C SER A 7 21.70 -8.96 -10.68
N GLU A 8 22.90 -8.91 -10.09
CA GLU A 8 23.07 -8.62 -8.66
C GLU A 8 22.63 -7.19 -8.32
N ALA A 9 22.97 -6.22 -9.16
CA ALA A 9 22.57 -4.83 -8.97
C ALA A 9 21.03 -4.66 -8.99
N ILE A 10 20.33 -5.36 -9.88
CA ILE A 10 18.87 -5.33 -9.96
C ILE A 10 18.25 -5.93 -8.68
N LEU A 11 18.77 -7.05 -8.18
CA LEU A 11 18.30 -7.68 -6.95
C LEU A 11 18.47 -6.76 -5.74
N LEU A 12 19.62 -6.08 -5.65
CA LEU A 12 19.88 -5.10 -4.59
C LEU A 12 18.90 -3.92 -4.66
N LEU A 13 18.60 -3.41 -5.85
CA LEU A 13 17.62 -2.34 -6.03
C LEU A 13 16.22 -2.76 -5.55
N PHE A 14 15.78 -3.98 -5.88
CA PHE A 14 14.50 -4.50 -5.40
C PHE A 14 14.49 -4.72 -3.89
N ALA A 15 15.57 -5.26 -3.32
CA ALA A 15 15.69 -5.47 -1.88
C ALA A 15 15.62 -4.15 -1.10
N ILE A 16 16.37 -3.14 -1.54
CA ILE A 16 16.38 -1.81 -0.93
C ILE A 16 15.02 -1.14 -1.09
N GLY A 17 14.44 -1.16 -2.29
CA GLY A 17 13.12 -0.58 -2.55
C GLY A 17 12.03 -1.19 -1.67
N GLY A 18 12.01 -2.52 -1.54
CA GLY A 18 11.08 -3.23 -0.66
C GLY A 18 11.29 -2.89 0.82
N PHE A 19 12.55 -2.87 1.28
CA PHE A 19 12.89 -2.50 2.65
C PHE A 19 12.47 -1.06 2.98
N SER A 20 12.81 -0.10 2.10
CA SER A 20 12.42 1.30 2.25
C SER A 20 10.90 1.48 2.28
N HIS A 21 10.15 0.76 1.44
CA HIS A 21 8.69 0.80 1.46
C HIS A 21 8.11 0.27 2.78
N ALA A 22 8.66 -0.83 3.30
CA ALA A 22 8.25 -1.41 4.58
C ALA A 22 8.51 -0.47 5.76
N VAL A 23 9.74 0.07 5.85
CA VAL A 23 10.12 1.03 6.90
C VAL A 23 9.26 2.29 6.83
N SER A 24 9.06 2.85 5.64
CA SER A 24 8.26 4.08 5.46
C SER A 24 6.83 3.90 5.97
N ARG A 25 6.17 2.79 5.60
CA ARG A 25 4.81 2.49 6.09
C ARG A 25 4.78 2.32 7.60
N LEU A 26 5.73 1.57 8.16
CA LEU A 26 5.81 1.36 9.60
C LEU A 26 5.97 2.68 10.35
N SER A 27 6.86 3.57 9.88
CA SER A 27 7.08 4.90 10.46
C SER A 27 5.85 5.79 10.38
N VAL A 28 5.11 5.76 9.27
CA VAL A 28 3.88 6.55 9.13
C VAL A 28 2.80 6.04 10.08
N TYR A 29 2.59 4.72 10.17
CA TYR A 29 1.57 4.14 11.05
C TYR A 29 1.91 4.31 12.54
N SER A 30 3.18 4.22 12.92
CA SER A 30 3.59 4.52 14.31
C SER A 30 3.33 6.00 14.66
N THR A 31 3.60 6.91 13.73
CA THR A 31 3.36 8.36 13.91
C THR A 31 1.87 8.68 14.07
N ILE A 32 0.99 7.99 13.33
CA ILE A 32 -0.47 8.12 13.52
C ILE A 32 -0.86 7.77 14.96
N GLY A 33 -0.27 6.74 15.54
CA GLY A 33 -0.46 6.36 16.95
C GLY A 33 -0.02 7.42 17.95
N LEU A 34 1.01 8.20 17.62
CA LEU A 34 1.49 9.31 18.47
C LEU A 34 0.60 10.57 18.38
N ILE A 35 0.02 10.82 17.21
CA ILE A 35 -0.79 12.03 16.97
C ILE A 35 -2.25 11.81 17.41
N ALA A 36 -2.79 10.61 17.21
CA ALA A 36 -4.20 10.34 17.41
C ALA A 36 -4.54 10.10 18.89
N ARG A 37 -5.17 11.10 19.53
CA ARG A 37 -5.59 11.05 20.94
C ARG A 37 -6.89 10.29 21.21
N THR A 38 -7.69 10.03 20.17
CA THR A 38 -8.97 9.32 20.30
C THR A 38 -9.15 8.27 19.18
N PRO A 39 -9.95 7.22 19.39
CA PRO A 39 -10.21 6.20 18.37
C PRO A 39 -10.75 6.78 17.05
N ASN A 40 -11.64 7.77 17.13
CA ASN A 40 -12.20 8.43 15.94
C ASN A 40 -11.14 9.25 15.19
N THR A 41 -10.28 9.98 15.91
CA THR A 41 -9.15 10.70 15.30
C THR A 41 -8.17 9.74 14.65
N HIS A 42 -7.91 8.58 15.28
CA HIS A 42 -7.03 7.54 14.77
C HIS A 42 -7.54 7.00 13.44
N VAL A 43 -8.79 6.54 13.39
CA VAL A 43 -9.42 5.99 12.18
C VAL A 43 -9.49 7.06 11.07
N THR A 44 -9.82 8.30 11.42
CA THR A 44 -9.89 9.40 10.42
C THR A 44 -8.53 9.73 9.84
N LEU A 45 -7.48 9.83 10.68
CA LEU A 45 -6.13 10.15 10.22
C LEU A 45 -5.55 9.01 9.39
N MET A 46 -5.76 7.76 9.83
CA MET A 46 -5.41 6.54 9.08
C MET A 46 -6.03 6.56 7.68
N ASN A 47 -7.35 6.77 7.59
CA ASN A 47 -8.06 6.81 6.32
C ASN A 47 -7.56 7.94 5.39
N ARG A 48 -7.18 9.10 5.94
CA ARG A 48 -6.62 10.20 5.13
C ARG A 48 -5.25 9.84 4.55
N VAL A 49 -4.38 9.26 5.37
CA VAL A 49 -3.04 8.84 4.95
C VAL A 49 -3.12 7.72 3.91
N GLU A 50 -3.95 6.72 4.16
CA GLU A 50 -4.18 5.64 3.20
C GLU A 50 -4.84 6.15 1.91
N GLY A 51 -5.76 7.11 2.00
CA GLY A 51 -6.33 7.79 0.85
C GLY A 51 -5.26 8.47 -0.01
N ALA A 52 -4.34 9.22 0.61
CA ALA A 52 -3.21 9.84 -0.10
C ALA A 52 -2.29 8.78 -0.74
N TYR A 53 -2.03 7.66 -0.06
CA TYR A 53 -1.26 6.55 -0.61
C TYR A 53 -1.92 5.98 -1.88
N VAL A 54 -3.23 5.76 -1.85
CA VAL A 54 -3.96 5.21 -3.00
C VAL A 54 -3.95 6.18 -4.18
N ILE A 55 -4.11 7.49 -3.95
CA ILE A 55 -3.98 8.50 -5.00
C ILE A 55 -2.58 8.44 -5.63
N GLY A 56 -1.53 8.34 -4.81
CA GLY A 56 -0.16 8.16 -5.29
C GLY A 56 0.00 6.88 -6.14
N SER A 57 -0.58 5.77 -5.69
CA SER A 57 -0.54 4.50 -6.43
C SER A 57 -1.29 4.54 -7.76
N LEU A 58 -2.27 5.43 -7.90
CA LEU A 58 -3.02 5.65 -9.14
C LEU A 58 -2.21 6.52 -10.11
N ALA A 59 -1.52 7.52 -9.59
CA ALA A 59 -0.71 8.45 -10.36
C ALA A 59 0.53 7.80 -10.99
N ASP A 60 1.10 6.77 -10.37
CA ASP A 60 2.31 6.10 -10.87
C ASP A 60 2.13 5.48 -12.27
N PRO A 61 1.15 4.58 -12.53
CA PRO A 61 0.98 4.02 -13.86
C PRO A 61 0.52 5.06 -14.89
N LEU A 62 -0.19 6.14 -14.48
CA LEU A 62 -0.52 7.27 -15.36
C LEU A 62 0.74 8.00 -15.82
N LEU A 63 1.66 8.29 -14.90
CA LEU A 63 2.92 8.96 -15.20
C LEU A 63 3.77 8.10 -16.14
N PHE A 64 3.92 6.81 -15.85
CA PHE A 64 4.71 5.91 -16.68
C PHE A 64 4.09 5.72 -18.06
N SER A 65 2.76 5.54 -18.15
CA SER A 65 2.06 5.47 -19.43
C SER A 65 2.33 6.72 -20.29
N TRP A 66 2.15 7.91 -19.70
CA TRP A 66 2.39 9.19 -20.39
C TRP A 66 3.84 9.36 -20.86
N MET A 67 4.81 8.91 -20.05
CA MET A 67 6.23 9.00 -20.39
C MET A 67 6.67 7.97 -21.44
N ILE A 68 6.11 6.76 -21.39
CA ILE A 68 6.39 5.70 -22.36
C ILE A 68 5.90 6.12 -23.74
N GLN A 69 4.71 6.71 -23.84
CA GLN A 69 4.18 7.25 -25.09
C GLN A 69 5.11 8.28 -25.76
N ARG A 70 5.93 9.00 -24.96
CA ARG A 70 6.90 10.00 -25.44
C ARG A 70 8.31 9.45 -25.64
N GLY A 71 8.55 8.17 -25.35
CA GLY A 71 9.88 7.56 -25.36
C GLY A 71 10.81 8.04 -24.24
N THR A 72 10.29 8.79 -23.26
CA THR A 72 11.07 9.42 -22.18
C THR A 72 10.86 8.75 -20.83
N TRP A 73 10.54 7.45 -20.79
CA TRP A 73 10.25 6.68 -19.56
C TRP A 73 11.29 6.90 -18.44
N ARG A 74 12.57 7.05 -18.80
CA ARG A 74 13.67 7.25 -17.85
C ARG A 74 13.55 8.59 -17.08
N SER A 75 12.88 9.59 -17.65
CA SER A 75 12.63 10.89 -17.00
C SER A 75 11.60 10.79 -15.86
N ALA A 76 10.74 9.77 -15.86
CA ALA A 76 9.82 9.51 -14.74
C ALA A 76 10.58 9.32 -13.43
N PHE A 77 11.72 8.60 -13.46
CA PHE A 77 12.55 8.38 -12.28
C PHE A 77 13.13 9.68 -11.71
N TRP A 78 13.52 10.63 -12.57
CA TRP A 78 13.98 11.94 -12.13
C TRP A 78 12.86 12.76 -11.48
N MET A 79 11.64 12.68 -12.01
CA MET A 79 10.46 13.32 -11.39
C MET A 79 10.14 12.71 -10.02
N ILE A 80 10.16 11.39 -9.91
CA ILE A 80 9.94 10.68 -8.65
C ILE A 80 11.04 11.05 -7.64
N ALA A 81 12.30 11.11 -8.07
CA ALA A 81 13.41 11.56 -7.22
C ALA A 81 13.22 13.00 -6.72
N GLY A 82 12.75 13.90 -7.58
CA GLY A 82 12.36 15.25 -7.19
C GLY A 82 11.26 15.27 -6.13
N LEU A 83 10.18 14.51 -6.33
CA LEU A 83 9.08 14.41 -5.38
C LEU A 83 9.53 13.82 -4.03
N MET A 84 10.37 12.79 -4.06
CA MET A 84 10.97 12.21 -2.86
C MET A 84 11.88 13.19 -2.12
N SER A 85 12.64 14.02 -2.84
CA SER A 85 13.47 15.07 -2.24
C SER A 85 12.62 16.10 -1.50
N ILE A 86 11.48 16.50 -2.09
CA ILE A 86 10.51 17.38 -1.43
C ILE A 86 9.95 16.72 -0.17
N ALA A 87 9.56 15.45 -0.24
CA ALA A 87 9.04 14.71 0.91
C ALA A 87 10.08 14.64 2.06
N VAL A 88 11.36 14.40 1.74
CA VAL A 88 12.45 14.39 2.73
C VAL A 88 12.63 15.77 3.37
N VAL A 89 12.59 16.85 2.57
CA VAL A 89 12.69 18.22 3.10
C VAL A 89 11.51 18.55 4.03
N LEU A 90 10.29 18.15 3.67
CA LEU A 90 9.12 18.31 4.52
C LEU A 90 9.26 17.50 5.82
N LEU A 91 9.77 16.28 5.74
CA LEU A 91 9.98 15.42 6.90
C LEU A 91 11.01 16.01 7.87
N ILE A 92 12.15 16.50 7.36
CA ILE A 92 13.19 17.15 8.18
C ILE A 92 12.64 18.40 8.90
N ARG A 93 11.72 19.13 8.26
CA ARG A 93 11.08 20.31 8.85
C ARG A 93 9.95 19.99 9.82
N THR A 94 9.46 18.75 9.84
CA THR A 94 8.33 18.36 10.68
C THR A 94 8.83 18.02 12.08
N THR A 95 8.38 18.78 13.08
CA THR A 95 8.65 18.46 14.49
C THR A 95 7.53 17.61 15.05
N LEU A 96 7.83 16.39 15.50
CA LEU A 96 6.90 15.56 16.24
C LEU A 96 7.08 15.81 17.75
N ASN A 97 5.97 16.01 18.45
CA ASN A 97 5.98 16.19 19.90
C ASN A 97 5.86 14.83 20.59
N ASP A 98 6.99 14.16 20.79
CA ASP A 98 7.03 12.79 21.32
C ASP A 98 7.01 12.74 22.86
N ARG A 99 6.75 13.88 23.53
CA ARG A 99 6.84 14.02 24.99
C ARG A 99 5.92 13.06 25.76
N GLU A 100 4.77 12.70 25.20
CA GLU A 100 3.85 11.75 25.84
C GLU A 100 4.33 10.28 25.70
N ALA A 101 5.02 9.92 24.61
CA ALA A 101 5.55 8.56 24.40
C ALA A 101 6.75 8.23 25.30
N ILE A 102 7.49 9.25 25.74
CA ILE A 102 8.63 9.10 26.67
C ILE A 102 8.14 9.00 28.14
N SER A 103 6.89 9.39 28.42
CA SER A 103 6.34 9.42 29.79
C SER A 103 5.95 8.04 30.35
N THR A 104 5.92 7.00 29.52
CA THR A 104 5.71 5.62 29.97
C THR A 104 7.04 5.03 30.46
N THR A 105 7.25 5.00 31.77
CA THR A 105 8.41 4.39 32.45
C THR A 105 8.52 2.86 32.24
N GLU A 106 7.48 2.21 31.72
CA GLU A 106 7.53 0.80 31.36
C GLU A 106 8.35 0.58 30.09
N LYS A 107 9.50 -0.09 30.25
CA LYS A 107 10.27 -0.58 29.10
C LYS A 107 9.39 -1.56 28.32
N PRO A 108 9.16 -1.36 27.01
CA PRO A 108 8.41 -2.32 26.21
C PRO A 108 9.13 -3.66 26.27
N SER A 109 8.46 -4.67 26.84
CA SER A 109 9.01 -6.02 26.90
C SER A 109 8.85 -6.67 25.53
N PHE A 110 9.96 -6.86 24.82
CA PHE A 110 9.99 -7.63 23.57
C PHE A 110 9.33 -9.02 23.72
N ALA A 111 9.39 -9.62 24.91
CA ALA A 111 8.74 -10.88 25.22
C ALA A 111 7.20 -10.79 25.17
N GLN A 112 6.62 -9.66 25.60
CA GLN A 112 5.17 -9.44 25.54
C GLN A 112 4.67 -9.24 24.09
N MET A 113 5.48 -8.62 23.22
CA MET A 113 5.16 -8.57 21.78
C MET A 113 5.19 -9.96 21.14
N GLY A 114 6.16 -10.80 21.54
CA GLY A 114 6.26 -12.19 21.08
C GLY A 114 5.07 -13.06 21.48
N MET A 115 4.43 -12.80 22.63
CA MET A 115 3.24 -13.52 23.06
C MET A 115 2.06 -13.37 22.09
N LEU A 116 2.01 -12.30 21.30
CA LEU A 116 0.96 -12.09 20.31
C LEU A 116 0.95 -13.19 19.23
N PHE A 117 2.12 -13.76 18.89
CA PHE A 117 2.23 -14.87 17.95
C PHE A 117 1.67 -16.20 18.47
N HIS A 118 1.36 -16.33 19.76
CA HIS A 118 0.67 -17.51 20.28
C HIS A 118 -0.84 -17.50 19.99
N SER A 119 -1.41 -16.35 19.64
CA SER A 119 -2.83 -16.29 19.30
C SER A 119 -3.07 -16.87 17.90
N PRO A 120 -3.89 -17.93 17.75
CA PRO A 120 -4.20 -18.49 16.44
C PRO A 120 -4.89 -17.47 15.52
N PHE A 121 -5.60 -16.48 16.10
CA PHE A 121 -6.23 -15.41 15.35
C PHE A 121 -5.21 -14.54 14.58
N VAL A 122 -4.02 -14.34 15.14
CA VAL A 122 -2.97 -13.54 14.50
C VAL A 122 -2.46 -14.24 13.26
N TRP A 123 -2.26 -15.56 13.30
CA TRP A 123 -1.85 -16.33 12.13
C TRP A 123 -2.91 -16.33 11.03
N VAL A 124 -4.19 -16.47 11.38
CA VAL A 124 -5.29 -16.37 10.40
C VAL A 124 -5.35 -14.98 9.78
N ALA A 125 -5.20 -13.92 10.58
CA ALA A 125 -5.18 -12.55 10.10
C ALA A 125 -3.97 -12.28 9.18
N MET A 126 -2.77 -12.71 9.57
CA MET A 126 -1.55 -12.60 8.77
C MET A 126 -1.68 -13.38 7.46
N GLY A 127 -2.17 -14.61 7.50
CA GLY A 127 -2.40 -15.43 6.31
C GLY A 127 -3.40 -14.79 5.36
N SER A 128 -4.51 -14.27 5.88
CA SER A 128 -5.53 -13.58 5.08
C SER A 128 -4.98 -12.30 4.44
N ALA A 129 -4.24 -11.48 5.20
CA ALA A 129 -3.60 -10.27 4.70
C ALA A 129 -2.52 -10.58 3.64
N ALA A 130 -1.74 -11.65 3.85
CA ALA A 130 -0.75 -12.11 2.88
C ALA A 130 -1.40 -12.59 1.59
N LEU A 131 -2.44 -13.43 1.67
CA LEU A 131 -3.18 -13.92 0.50
C LEU A 131 -3.81 -12.76 -0.29
N TYR A 132 -4.45 -11.82 0.40
CA TYR A 132 -4.98 -10.61 -0.23
C TYR A 132 -3.87 -9.83 -0.94
N GLY A 133 -2.72 -9.61 -0.27
CA GLY A 133 -1.58 -8.90 -0.85
C GLY A 133 -0.96 -9.62 -2.05
N MET A 134 -0.90 -10.96 -2.02
CA MET A 134 -0.41 -11.78 -3.13
C MET A 134 -1.34 -11.70 -4.34
N LEU A 135 -2.66 -11.73 -4.13
CA LEU A 135 -3.63 -11.52 -5.20
C LEU A 135 -3.45 -10.12 -5.81
N GLU A 136 -3.35 -9.09 -4.97
CA GLU A 136 -3.16 -7.71 -5.44
C GLU A 136 -1.86 -7.55 -6.26
N LEU A 137 -0.75 -8.12 -5.77
CA LEU A 137 0.53 -8.09 -6.49
C LEU A 137 0.47 -8.90 -7.79
N GLY A 138 -0.15 -10.07 -7.76
CA GLY A 138 -0.36 -10.92 -8.94
C GLY A 138 -1.17 -10.21 -10.02
N PHE A 139 -2.25 -9.53 -9.65
CA PHE A 139 -3.02 -8.71 -10.59
C PHE A 139 -2.19 -7.56 -11.17
N LYS A 140 -1.38 -6.86 -10.36
CA LYS A 140 -0.56 -5.74 -10.83
C LYS A 140 0.53 -6.16 -11.83
N SER A 141 1.10 -7.35 -11.70
CA SER A 141 2.09 -7.86 -12.67
C SER A 141 1.44 -8.52 -13.89
N TRP A 142 0.32 -9.21 -13.68
CA TRP A 142 -0.38 -9.93 -14.74
C TRP A 142 -1.16 -9.01 -15.68
N LEU A 143 -1.88 -8.01 -15.16
CA LEU A 143 -2.81 -7.20 -15.94
C LEU A 143 -2.17 -6.48 -17.16
N PRO A 144 -0.98 -5.83 -17.04
CA PRO A 144 -0.33 -5.22 -18.20
C PRO A 144 0.09 -6.25 -19.23
N THR A 145 0.64 -7.38 -18.78
CA THR A 145 1.10 -8.49 -19.63
C THR A 145 -0.07 -9.13 -20.37
N PHE A 146 -1.20 -9.34 -19.70
CA PHE A 146 -2.42 -9.85 -20.33
C PHE A 146 -2.93 -8.90 -21.42
N ASN A 147 -2.95 -7.60 -21.14
CA ASN A 147 -3.38 -6.58 -22.10
C ASN A 147 -2.47 -6.51 -23.34
N SER A 148 -1.17 -6.65 -23.16
CA SER A 148 -0.22 -6.65 -24.28
C SER A 148 -0.21 -7.96 -25.06
N GLU A 149 -0.29 -9.12 -24.38
CA GLU A 149 -0.18 -10.42 -25.06
C GLU A 149 -1.51 -10.88 -25.70
N VAL A 150 -2.64 -10.67 -25.02
CA VAL A 150 -3.95 -11.16 -25.48
C VAL A 150 -4.66 -10.12 -26.34
N PHE A 151 -4.78 -8.89 -25.85
CA PHE A 151 -5.45 -7.81 -26.59
C PHE A 151 -4.52 -7.07 -27.56
N ARG A 152 -3.21 -7.34 -27.53
CA ARG A 152 -2.21 -6.68 -28.39
C ARG A 152 -2.24 -5.16 -28.27
N LEU A 153 -2.55 -4.66 -27.08
CA LEU A 153 -2.55 -3.24 -26.81
C LEU A 153 -1.11 -2.71 -26.75
N PRO A 154 -0.87 -1.47 -27.18
CA PRO A 154 0.38 -0.76 -26.92
C PRO A 154 0.77 -0.78 -25.43
N GLU A 155 2.08 -0.72 -25.14
CA GLU A 155 2.60 -0.78 -23.76
C GLU A 155 2.08 0.37 -22.89
N ASP A 156 1.97 1.59 -23.44
CA ASP A 156 1.44 2.76 -22.75
C ASP A 156 -0.02 2.55 -22.32
N GLN A 157 -0.84 1.97 -23.19
CA GLN A 157 -2.24 1.65 -22.89
C GLN A 157 -2.36 0.49 -21.90
N SER A 158 -1.51 -0.52 -22.02
CA SER A 158 -1.53 -1.69 -21.14
C SER A 158 -1.28 -1.33 -19.68
N ILE A 159 -0.35 -0.41 -19.43
CA ILE A 159 -0.01 0.10 -18.09
C ILE A 159 -1.12 1.01 -17.54
N LEU A 160 -1.84 1.74 -18.40
CA LEU A 160 -2.95 2.62 -18.02
C LEU A 160 -4.08 1.87 -17.28
N PHE A 161 -4.32 0.59 -17.61
CA PHE A 161 -5.30 -0.24 -16.91
C PHE A 161 -4.94 -0.49 -15.43
N LEU A 162 -3.66 -0.40 -15.04
CA LEU A 162 -3.29 -0.44 -13.62
C LEU A 162 -3.82 0.76 -12.84
N SER A 163 -3.89 1.93 -13.47
CA SER A 163 -4.50 3.11 -12.85
C SER A 163 -6.02 2.95 -12.71
N LEU A 164 -6.69 2.28 -13.64
CA LEU A 164 -8.11 1.93 -13.47
C LEU A 164 -8.31 0.96 -12.31
N PHE A 165 -7.46 -0.05 -12.19
CA PHE A 165 -7.46 -0.99 -11.06
C PHE A 165 -7.22 -0.26 -9.73
N ALA A 166 -6.21 0.60 -9.65
CA ALA A 166 -5.95 1.43 -8.46
C ALA A 166 -7.12 2.39 -8.17
N GLY A 167 -7.76 2.94 -9.21
CA GLY A 167 -8.96 3.76 -9.11
C GLY A 167 -10.16 3.00 -8.54
N ALA A 168 -10.34 1.74 -8.93
CA ALA A 168 -11.38 0.88 -8.35
C ALA A 168 -11.13 0.62 -6.86
N ILE A 169 -9.87 0.40 -6.45
CA ILE A 169 -9.49 0.27 -5.03
C ILE A 169 -9.73 1.59 -4.27
N ALA A 170 -9.44 2.74 -4.89
CA ALA A 170 -9.73 4.04 -4.30
C ALA A 170 -11.24 4.23 -4.10
N LEU A 171 -12.03 3.91 -5.13
CA LEU A 171 -13.47 4.04 -5.12
C LEU A 171 -14.13 3.12 -4.08
N SER A 172 -13.62 1.90 -3.91
CA SER A 172 -14.15 0.97 -2.90
C SER A 172 -14.01 1.53 -1.50
N ARG A 173 -12.89 2.18 -1.17
CA ARG A 173 -12.66 2.83 0.14
C ARG A 173 -13.69 3.92 0.44
N PHE A 174 -13.99 4.79 -0.53
CA PHE A 174 -15.02 5.82 -0.34
C PHE A 174 -16.43 5.21 -0.28
N SER A 175 -16.68 4.16 -1.05
CA SER A 175 -17.96 3.44 -1.05
C SER A 175 -18.25 2.80 0.30
N THR A 176 -17.23 2.28 0.99
CA THR A 176 -17.37 1.70 2.34
C THR A 176 -17.92 2.71 3.36
N VAL A 177 -17.53 3.99 3.27
CA VAL A 177 -18.07 5.05 4.14
C VAL A 177 -19.58 5.21 3.96
N TYR A 178 -20.09 5.02 2.74
CA TYR A 178 -21.52 5.05 2.45
C TYR A 178 -22.23 3.76 2.88
N LEU A 179 -21.56 2.61 2.72
CA LEU A 179 -22.06 1.30 3.09
C LEU A 179 -22.08 1.04 4.61
N HIS A 180 -21.38 1.84 5.43
CA HIS A 180 -21.52 1.80 6.89
C HIS A 180 -22.95 2.05 7.41
N ARG A 181 -23.85 2.58 6.56
CA ARG A 181 -25.30 2.64 6.86
C ARG A 181 -25.98 1.28 6.86
N PHE A 182 -25.33 0.25 6.30
CA PHE A 182 -25.77 -1.12 6.30
C PHE A 182 -24.85 -1.95 7.19
N SER A 183 -25.44 -2.75 8.07
CA SER A 183 -24.69 -3.72 8.88
C SER A 183 -23.94 -4.66 7.94
N TRP A 184 -22.62 -4.48 7.85
CA TRP A 184 -21.69 -5.31 7.08
C TRP A 184 -21.84 -6.80 7.40
N LEU A 185 -22.05 -7.14 8.68
CA LEU A 185 -22.34 -8.49 9.13
C LEU A 185 -23.66 -9.03 8.56
N THR A 186 -24.69 -8.19 8.41
CA THR A 186 -25.97 -8.61 7.82
C THR A 186 -25.81 -8.90 6.33
N ILE A 187 -25.00 -8.13 5.60
CA ILE A 187 -24.73 -8.40 4.17
C ILE A 187 -23.94 -9.70 4.01
N GLN A 188 -22.91 -9.95 4.82
CA GLN A 188 -22.13 -11.19 4.75
C GLN A 188 -22.91 -12.43 5.18
N LEU A 189 -23.74 -12.32 6.23
CA LEU A 189 -24.55 -13.44 6.72
C LEU A 189 -25.74 -13.75 5.81
N THR A 190 -26.33 -12.75 5.15
CA THR A 190 -27.45 -12.98 4.21
C THR A 190 -27.00 -13.54 2.87
N THR A 191 -25.78 -13.22 2.41
CA THR A 191 -25.21 -13.85 1.21
C THR A 191 -24.76 -15.29 1.47
N TRP A 192 -24.25 -15.60 2.67
CA TRP A 192 -23.97 -16.98 3.09
C TRP A 192 -25.24 -17.81 3.33
N ALA A 193 -26.27 -17.22 3.96
CA ALA A 193 -27.53 -17.91 4.24
C ALA A 193 -28.38 -18.20 2.98
N ASN A 194 -28.10 -17.52 1.87
CA ASN A 194 -28.78 -17.73 0.58
C ASN A 194 -28.01 -18.64 -0.39
N VAL A 195 -26.93 -19.30 0.04
CA VAL A 195 -26.34 -20.40 -0.74
C VAL A 195 -27.27 -21.60 -0.58
N PRO A 196 -27.99 -22.05 -1.62
CA PRO A 196 -28.78 -23.26 -1.53
C PRO A 196 -27.80 -24.41 -1.27
N ASN A 197 -28.04 -25.19 -0.22
CA ASN A 197 -27.33 -26.43 0.01
C ASN A 197 -27.53 -27.32 -1.23
N GLN A 198 -26.50 -27.43 -2.07
CA GLN A 198 -26.34 -28.51 -3.04
C GLN A 198 -25.26 -29.44 -2.51
#